data_AF-A0A9Q1ZAC5-F1
#
_entry.id   AF-A0A9Q1ZAC5-F1
#
_cell.length_a   1.000
_cell.length_b   1.000
_cell.length_c   1.000
_cell.angle_alpha   90.00
_cell.angle_beta   90.00
_cell.angle_gamma   90.00
#
_symmetry.space_group_name_H-M   'P 1'
#
loop_
_entity.id
_entity.type
_entity.pdbx_description
1 polymer ?
#
loop_
_entity_poly.entity_id
_entity_poly.type
_entity_poly.pdbx_seq_one_letter_code
_entity_poly.pdbx_strand_id
1 'polypeptide(L)' 'MAKDIFEAYLNANSQVELTKEQLFKHEIAGNKSKVNQLKKQYEEALKIKKSIEDSEQFKNCALRLIKGMLSGDK' A
#
# COMPACT_ATOMS: atom_id res chain seq x y z
N MET A 1 3.19 -8.96 16.13
CA MET A 1 2.44 -7.69 16.07
C MET A 1 3.08 -6.65 15.16
N ALA A 2 4.29 -6.12 15.44
CA ALA A 2 4.89 -5.11 14.57
C ALA A 2 5.29 -5.67 13.17
N LYS A 3 5.82 -6.89 13.13
CA LYS A 3 6.16 -7.58 11.88
C LYS A 3 4.92 -7.77 10.99
N ASP A 4 3.83 -8.24 11.58
CA ASP A 4 2.58 -8.56 10.87
C ASP A 4 1.92 -7.32 10.24
N ILE A 5 1.94 -6.16 10.92
CA ILE A 5 1.34 -4.93 10.38
C ILE A 5 2.17 -4.33 9.24
N PHE A 6 3.52 -4.46 9.30
CA PHE A 6 4.38 -4.03 8.20
C PHE A 6 4.31 -4.98 7.01
N GLU A 7 4.22 -6.29 7.22
CA GLU A 7 3.98 -7.26 6.15
C GLU A 7 2.64 -6.99 5.46
N ALA A 8 1.58 -6.74 6.24
CA ALA A 8 0.28 -6.34 5.67
C ALA A 8 0.38 -5.06 4.84
N TYR A 9 1.09 -4.05 5.34
CA TYR A 9 1.34 -2.81 4.60
C TYR A 9 2.12 -3.03 3.30
N LEU A 10 3.21 -3.81 3.34
CA LEU A 10 4.04 -4.11 2.17
C LEU A 10 3.26 -4.89 1.11
N ASN A 11 2.43 -5.85 1.54
CA ASN A 11 1.56 -6.60 0.65
C ASN A 11 0.50 -5.68 -0.01
N ALA A 12 -0.14 -4.82 0.77
CA ALA A 12 -1.08 -3.84 0.24
C ALA A 12 -0.41 -2.88 -0.76
N ASN A 13 0.79 -2.41 -0.45
CA ASN A 13 1.54 -1.53 -1.34
C ASN A 13 1.97 -2.24 -2.64
N SER A 14 2.41 -3.49 -2.55
CA SER A 14 2.74 -4.32 -3.72
C SER A 14 1.52 -4.50 -4.63
N GLN A 15 0.35 -4.77 -4.05
CA GLN A 15 -0.90 -4.89 -4.80
C GLN A 15 -1.29 -3.60 -5.51
N VAL A 16 -1.08 -2.44 -4.89
CA VAL A 16 -1.29 -1.12 -5.51
C VAL A 16 -0.41 -0.95 -6.75
N GLU A 17 0.89 -1.24 -6.65
CA GLU A 17 1.81 -1.10 -7.78
C GLU A 17 1.52 -2.10 -8.91
N LEU A 18 1.24 -3.36 -8.58
CA LEU A 18 0.85 -4.37 -9.59
C LEU A 18 -0.42 -3.95 -10.35
N THR A 19 -1.43 -3.46 -9.63
CA THR A 19 -2.69 -3.05 -10.25
C THR A 19 -2.48 -1.81 -11.12
N LYS A 20 -1.64 -0.87 -10.69
CA LYS A 20 -1.26 0.32 -11.46
C LYS A 20 -0.54 -0.04 -12.77
N GLU A 21 0.41 -0.96 -12.73
CA GLU A 21 1.08 -1.44 -13.96
C GLU A 21 0.11 -2.11 -14.93
N GLN A 22 -0.79 -2.95 -14.43
CA GLN A 22 -1.81 -3.61 -15.26
C GLN A 22 -2.77 -2.61 -15.89
N LEU A 23 -3.18 -1.59 -15.12
CA LEU A 23 -4.06 -0.53 -15.58
C LEU A 23 -3.40 0.25 -16.73
N PHE A 24 -2.13 0.64 -16.57
CA PHE A 24 -1.36 1.29 -17.63
C PHE A 24 -1.27 0.45 -18.91
N LYS A 25 -0.95 -0.85 -18.78
CA LYS A 25 -0.89 -1.78 -19.92
C LYS A 25 -2.23 -1.88 -20.66
N HIS A 26 -3.34 -1.96 -19.92
CA HIS A 26 -4.67 -2.11 -20.50
C HIS A 26 -5.25 -0.79 -21.04
N GLU A 27 -4.85 0.36 -20.50
CA GLU A 27 -5.16 1.68 -21.07
C GLU A 27 -4.51 1.85 -22.44
N ILE A 28 -3.22 1.50 -22.58
CA ILE A 28 -2.52 1.51 -23.87
C ILE A 28 -3.18 0.55 -24.86
N ALA A 29 -3.55 -0.66 -24.42
CA ALA A 29 -4.20 -1.66 -25.27
C ALA A 29 -5.67 -1.33 -25.62
N GLY A 30 -6.24 -0.24 -25.08
CA GLY A 30 -7.62 0.18 -25.36
C GLY A 30 -8.71 -0.73 -24.78
N ASN A 31 -8.36 -1.64 -23.85
CA ASN A 31 -9.32 -2.58 -23.27
C ASN A 31 -10.15 -1.92 -22.15
N LYS A 32 -11.16 -1.12 -22.54
CA LYS A 32 -11.99 -0.31 -21.61
C LYS A 32 -12.67 -1.12 -20.50
N SER A 33 -13.12 -2.35 -20.80
CA SER A 33 -13.77 -3.22 -19.80
C SER A 33 -12.78 -3.57 -18.67
N LYS A 34 -11.59 -4.02 -19.06
CA LYS A 34 -10.54 -4.41 -18.11
C LYS A 34 -9.96 -3.22 -17.36
N VAL A 35 -9.83 -2.06 -18.01
CA VAL A 35 -9.43 -0.80 -17.37
C VAL A 35 -10.41 -0.41 -16.26
N ASN A 36 -11.73 -0.46 -16.52
CA ASN A 36 -12.73 -0.11 -15.51
C ASN A 36 -12.72 -1.06 -14.31
N GLN A 37 -12.51 -2.35 -14.55
CA GLN A 37 -12.35 -3.33 -13.48
C GLN A 37 -11.09 -3.07 -12.65
N LEU A 38 -9.95 -2.82 -13.31
CA LEU A 38 -8.67 -2.54 -12.65
C LEU A 38 -8.70 -1.21 -11.87
N LYS A 39 -9.44 -0.20 -12.33
CA LYS A 39 -9.64 1.05 -11.60
C LYS A 39 -10.31 0.81 -10.24
N LYS A 40 -11.36 -0.01 -10.20
CA LYS A 40 -12.03 -0.37 -8.93
C LYS A 40 -11.08 -1.13 -7.99
N GLN A 41 -10.35 -2.12 -8.52
CA GLN A 41 -9.38 -2.88 -7.73
C GLN A 41 -8.24 -2.00 -7.20
N TYR A 42 -7.80 -1.03 -7.99
CA TYR A 42 -6.78 -0.07 -7.58
C TYR A 42 -7.28 0.82 -6.44
N GLU A 43 -8.51 1.33 -6.54
CA GLU A 43 -9.14 2.12 -5.47
C GLU A 43 -9.33 1.31 -4.18
N GLU A 44 -9.73 0.05 -4.28
CA GLU A 44 -9.84 -0.86 -3.12
C GLU A 44 -8.48 -1.11 -2.47
N ALA A 45 -7.44 -1.38 -3.26
CA ALA A 45 -6.08 -1.58 -2.77
C ALA A 45 -5.56 -0.33 -2.05
N LEU A 46 -5.83 0.87 -2.58
CA LEU A 46 -5.50 2.13 -1.93
C LEU A 46 -6.24 2.30 -0.59
N LYS A 47 -7.52 1.95 -0.53
CA LYS A 47 -8.30 2.01 0.72
C LYS A 47 -7.74 1.08 1.78
N ILE A 48 -7.36 -0.14 1.41
CA ILE A 48 -6.75 -1.11 2.34
C ILE A 48 -5.42 -0.58 2.86
N LYS A 49 -4.53 -0.12 1.96
CA LYS A 49 -3.24 0.47 2.34
C LYS A 49 -3.45 1.62 3.32
N LYS A 50 -4.35 2.55 3.00
CA LYS A 50 -4.67 3.69 3.86
C LYS A 50 -5.24 3.26 5.21
N SER A 51 -6.12 2.27 5.24
CA SER A 51 -6.67 1.72 6.49
C SER A 51 -5.58 1.13 7.39
N ILE A 52 -4.55 0.52 6.82
CA ILE A 52 -3.40 0.01 7.57
C ILE A 52 -2.58 1.18 8.12
N GLU A 53 -2.27 2.17 7.28
CA GLU A 53 -1.55 3.40 7.67
C GLU A 53 -2.28 4.17 8.79
N ASP A 54 -3.61 4.19 8.74
CA ASP A 54 -4.45 4.88 9.70
C ASP A 54 -4.59 4.13 11.04
N SER A 55 -4.26 2.85 11.07
CA SER A 55 -4.32 2.04 12.29
C SER A 55 -3.34 2.56 13.36
N GLU A 56 -3.78 2.56 14.62
CA GLU A 56 -2.92 2.94 15.74
C GLU A 56 -1.68 2.04 15.85
N GLN A 57 -1.83 0.75 15.51
CA GLN A 57 -0.74 -0.21 15.51
C GLN A 57 0.37 0.20 14.55
N PHE A 58 0.01 0.57 13.32
CA PHE A 58 0.97 1.04 12.33
C PHE A 58 1.61 2.37 12.75
N LYS A 59 0.81 3.35 13.19
CA LYS A 59 1.30 4.64 13.69
C LYS A 59 2.28 4.48 14.86
N ASN A 60 1.97 3.63 15.83
CA ASN A 60 2.83 3.34 16.98
C ASN A 60 4.12 2.63 16.56
N CYS A 61 4.06 1.71 15.59
CA CYS A 61 5.24 1.05 15.04
C CYS A 61 6.13 2.05 14.29
N ALA A 62 5.55 2.88 13.43
CA ALA A 62 6.28 3.94 12.71
C ALA A 62 6.94 4.94 13.67
N LEU A 63 6.22 5.38 14.70
CA LEU A 63 6.75 6.30 15.71
C LEU A 63 7.90 5.69 16.51
N ARG A 64 7.84 4.40 16.84
CA ARG A 64 8.95 3.67 17.49
C ARG A 64 10.18 3.58 16.58
N LEU A 65 10.01 3.31 15.29
CA LEU A 65 11.11 3.29 14.32
C LEU A 65 11.75 4.66 14.18
N ILE A 66 10.95 5.72 14.03
CA ILE A 66 11.44 7.11 13.95
C ILE A 66 12.23 7.47 15.21
N LYS A 67 11.68 7.16 16.40
CA LYS A 67 12.40 7.37 17.66
C LYS A 67 13.70 6.59 17.71
N GLY A 68 13.71 5.33 17.29
CA GLY A 68 14.92 4.50 17.22
C GLY A 68 15.99 5.09 16.30
N MET A 69 15.61 5.58 15.12
CA MET A 69 16.51 6.25 14.18
C MET A 69 17.08 7.55 14.74
N LEU A 70 16.24 8.40 15.33
CA LEU A 70 16.67 9.65 15.96
C LEU A 70 17.52 9.44 17.22
N SER A 71 17.35 8.30 17.90
CA SER A 71 18.17 7.92 19.07
C SER A 71 19.47 7.23 18.69
N GLY A 72 19.61 6.84 17.41
CA GLY A 72 20.73 6.08 16.85
C GLY A 72 21.88 6.94 16.31
N ASP A 73 21.78 8.28 16.38
CA ASP A 73 22.92 9.19 16.18
C ASP A 73 23.81 9.22 17.45
N LYS A 74 24.42 8.08 17.78
CA LYS A 74 25.51 7.97 18.77
C LYS A 74 26.68 7.18 18.24
#